data_AF-A0A793CLP4-F1
#
_entry.id   AF-A0A793CLP4-F1
#
_cell.length_a   1.000
_cell.length_b   1.000
_cell.length_c   1.000
_cell.angle_alpha   90.00
_cell.angle_beta   90.00
_cell.angle_gamma   90.00
#
_symmetry.space_group_name_H-M   'P 1'
#
loop_
_entity.id
_entity.type
_entity.pdbx_description
1 polymer ?
#
loop_
_entity_poly.entity_id
_entity_poly.type
_entity_poly.pdbx_seq_one_letter_code
_entity_poly.pdbx_strand_id
1 'polypeptide(L)'
;MAFKHYDVVRAASPSDLAERLTQKLKEGWQPFGSPVAITPYTLMQAIAAEGDVTTPVAVTGNEGKAVAVSATSDPEYYFVVVLAGQSNGMSYGEGLPLPETYDRPEPRIKQLARRSTVTPGGAACKYNDIIPADHCLHDVQDMSRLNHPKADLSKGQYGTVGQGLHIAKKLLPFIPANAGILLVPCCRGGSAFTTGADGTYSDASGASENSTRWGVDKPLYKDLIGRTKAALKKNPKNVLFAVVWMQGEFDFGGTPVNHAAQFGALVDKFRADLTDMA
;
A
#
# COMPACT_ATOMS: atom_id res chain seq x y z
N MET A 1 20.22 13.35 -6.81
CA MET A 1 19.96 11.96 -7.24
C MET A 1 20.65 11.04 -6.26
N ALA A 2 19.92 10.11 -5.64
CA ALA A 2 20.47 9.17 -4.67
C ALA A 2 20.09 7.76 -5.12
N PHE A 3 21.09 7.00 -5.58
CA PHE A 3 20.91 5.60 -5.96
C PHE A 3 20.58 4.76 -4.72
N LYS A 4 19.63 3.83 -4.84
CA LYS A 4 19.17 2.99 -3.72
C LYS A 4 19.75 1.58 -3.78
N HIS A 5 20.12 1.13 -4.97
CA HIS A 5 20.67 -0.21 -5.21
C HIS A 5 21.95 -0.13 -6.01
N TYR A 6 22.89 -1.01 -5.69
CA TYR A 6 24.19 -1.16 -6.35
C TYR A 6 24.45 -2.63 -6.65
N ASP A 7 25.01 -2.93 -7.81
CA ASP A 7 25.40 -4.27 -8.23
C ASP A 7 26.63 -4.17 -9.16
N VAL A 8 27.24 -5.32 -9.52
CA VAL A 8 28.41 -5.40 -10.39
C VAL A 8 28.20 -6.45 -11.47
N VAL A 9 28.35 -6.05 -12.73
CA VAL A 9 28.39 -6.97 -13.86
C VAL A 9 29.83 -7.43 -14.06
N ARG A 10 30.05 -8.76 -14.08
CA ARG A 10 31.32 -9.39 -14.44
C ARG A 10 31.20 -10.07 -15.80
N ALA A 11 32.22 -9.92 -16.63
CA ALA A 11 32.28 -10.51 -17.97
C ALA A 11 33.70 -10.93 -18.35
N ALA A 12 33.81 -11.92 -19.23
CA ALA A 12 35.10 -12.45 -19.69
C ALA A 12 35.68 -11.70 -20.90
N SER A 13 34.86 -10.89 -21.57
CA SER A 13 35.24 -10.09 -22.73
C SER A 13 34.41 -8.81 -22.84
N PRO A 14 34.83 -7.82 -23.66
CA PRO A 14 34.05 -6.61 -23.91
C PRO A 14 32.67 -6.88 -24.51
N SER A 15 32.54 -7.88 -25.39
CA SER A 15 31.25 -8.24 -26.00
C SER A 15 30.29 -8.88 -25.00
N ASP A 16 30.79 -9.79 -24.16
CA ASP A 16 30.03 -10.40 -23.06
C ASP A 16 29.59 -9.33 -22.04
N LEU A 17 30.44 -8.32 -21.77
CA LEU A 17 30.08 -7.20 -20.91
C LEU A 17 28.94 -6.36 -21.50
N ALA A 18 29.01 -6.05 -22.80
CA ALA A 18 28.00 -5.25 -23.49
C ALA A 18 26.64 -5.96 -23.51
N GLU A 19 26.61 -7.27 -23.73
CA GLU A 19 25.39 -8.07 -23.74
C GLU A 19 24.73 -8.09 -22.34
N ARG A 20 25.51 -8.38 -21.29
CA ARG A 20 25.01 -8.41 -19.91
C ARG A 20 24.55 -7.04 -19.43
N LEU A 21 25.25 -5.96 -19.80
CA LEU A 21 24.81 -4.60 -19.49
C LEU A 21 23.51 -4.26 -20.21
N THR A 22 23.35 -4.67 -21.47
CA THR A 22 22.10 -4.47 -22.22
C THR A 22 20.91 -5.14 -21.54
N GLN A 23 21.11 -6.32 -20.96
CA GLN A 23 20.08 -6.99 -20.16
C GLN A 23 19.76 -6.22 -18.87
N LYS A 24 20.79 -5.82 -18.11
CA LYS A 24 20.61 -5.05 -16.86
C LYS A 24 19.94 -3.69 -17.09
N LEU A 25 20.23 -3.01 -18.20
CA LEU A 25 19.54 -1.77 -18.59
C LEU A 25 18.03 -1.97 -18.76
N LYS A 26 17.60 -3.09 -19.36
CA LYS A 26 16.17 -3.43 -19.50
C LYS A 26 15.49 -3.70 -18.16
N GLU A 27 16.27 -4.07 -17.14
CA GLU A 27 15.82 -4.34 -15.78
C GLU A 27 15.82 -3.09 -14.88
N GLY A 28 16.13 -1.91 -15.43
CA GLY A 28 16.10 -0.63 -14.73
C GLY A 28 17.43 -0.21 -14.09
N TRP A 29 18.52 -0.95 -14.34
CA TRP A 29 19.86 -0.55 -13.91
C TRP A 29 20.46 0.51 -14.84
N GLN A 30 21.46 1.24 -14.36
CA GLN A 30 22.32 2.12 -15.16
C GLN A 30 23.80 1.94 -14.79
N PRO A 31 24.74 2.06 -15.75
CA PRO A 31 26.16 2.06 -15.47
C PRO A 31 26.54 3.16 -14.47
N PHE A 32 27.32 2.77 -13.47
CA PHE A 32 27.86 3.68 -12.47
C PHE A 32 29.37 3.79 -12.66
N GLY A 33 29.80 4.85 -13.33
CA GLY A 33 31.20 5.04 -13.73
C GLY A 33 31.61 4.16 -14.92
N SER A 34 32.92 4.07 -15.17
CA SER A 34 33.49 3.33 -16.30
C SER A 34 33.83 1.88 -15.94
N PRO A 35 33.85 0.95 -16.92
CA PRO A 35 34.28 -0.43 -16.68
C PRO A 35 35.76 -0.50 -16.27
N VAL A 36 36.08 -1.47 -15.42
CA VAL A 36 37.45 -1.74 -14.94
C VAL A 36 37.88 -3.14 -15.37
N ALA A 37 39.09 -3.26 -15.90
CA ALA A 37 39.74 -4.55 -16.14
C ALA A 37 40.48 -4.99 -14.87
N ILE A 38 40.09 -6.14 -14.31
CA ILE A 38 40.66 -6.65 -13.04
C ILE A 38 41.68 -7.76 -13.30
N THR A 39 41.50 -8.50 -14.39
CA THR A 39 42.52 -9.40 -14.96
C THR A 39 42.44 -9.29 -16.50
N PRO A 40 43.40 -9.85 -17.27
CA PRO A 40 43.33 -9.87 -18.73
C PRO A 40 42.05 -10.49 -19.30
N TYR A 41 41.31 -11.26 -18.50
CA TYR A 41 40.11 -12.00 -18.89
C TYR A 41 38.90 -11.69 -18.00
N THR A 42 38.91 -10.57 -17.28
CA THR A 42 37.78 -10.19 -16.42
C THR A 42 37.57 -8.69 -16.42
N LEU A 43 36.43 -8.28 -16.99
CA LEU A 43 35.90 -6.92 -16.94
C LEU A 43 34.82 -6.83 -15.87
N MET A 44 34.77 -5.69 -15.18
CA MET A 44 33.71 -5.35 -14.23
C MET A 44 33.12 -3.98 -14.52
N GLN A 45 31.79 -3.88 -14.48
CA GLN A 45 31.07 -2.61 -14.52
C GLN A 45 30.17 -2.52 -13.29
N ALA A 46 30.38 -1.49 -12.47
CA ALA A 46 29.43 -1.16 -11.42
C ALA A 46 28.15 -0.61 -12.05
N ILE A 47 27.00 -1.01 -11.50
CA ILE A 47 25.68 -0.55 -11.93
C ILE A 47 24.89 -0.09 -10.71
N ALA A 48 23.99 0.86 -10.91
CA ALA A 48 23.15 1.40 -9.86
C ALA A 48 21.71 1.59 -10.34
N ALA A 49 20.75 1.62 -9.43
CA ALA A 49 19.34 1.87 -9.75
C ALA A 49 18.70 2.82 -8.73
N GLU A 50 17.80 3.68 -9.21
CA GLU A 50 17.05 4.63 -8.37
C GLU A 50 15.71 4.06 -7.88
N GLY A 51 15.18 3.00 -8.54
CA GLY A 51 13.93 2.31 -8.21
C GLY A 51 14.10 0.78 -8.13
N ASP A 52 12.99 0.05 -7.95
CA ASP A 52 13.02 -1.42 -7.83
C ASP A 52 13.53 -2.08 -9.10
N VAL A 53 14.40 -3.06 -8.91
CA VAL A 53 15.03 -3.84 -9.97
C VAL A 53 14.33 -5.18 -10.08
N THR A 54 14.01 -5.61 -11.31
CA THR A 54 13.36 -6.91 -11.56
C THR A 54 14.25 -8.13 -11.32
N THR A 55 15.59 -7.97 -11.22
CA THR A 55 16.53 -9.03 -10.85
C THR A 55 17.11 -8.82 -9.44
N PRO A 56 17.11 -9.85 -8.57
CA PRO A 56 17.62 -9.73 -7.21
C PRO A 56 19.14 -9.46 -7.20
N VAL A 57 19.57 -8.60 -6.28
CA VAL A 57 20.99 -8.37 -5.97
C VAL A 57 21.51 -9.59 -5.21
N ALA A 58 22.45 -10.33 -5.81
CA ALA A 58 23.13 -11.42 -5.13
C ALA A 58 24.21 -10.87 -4.19
N VAL A 59 23.84 -10.61 -2.93
CA VAL A 59 24.85 -10.35 -1.89
C VAL A 59 25.41 -11.70 -1.45
N THR A 60 26.65 -11.99 -1.83
CA THR A 60 27.38 -13.15 -1.30
C THR A 60 27.83 -12.83 0.12
N GLY A 61 27.19 -13.45 1.11
CA GLY A 61 27.71 -13.49 2.48
C GLY A 61 28.93 -14.43 2.59
N ASN A 62 29.73 -14.24 3.64
CA ASN A 62 31.00 -14.96 3.92
C ASN A 62 30.89 -16.49 4.06
N GLU A 63 29.71 -17.10 3.93
CA GLU A 63 29.49 -18.54 4.10
C GLU A 63 29.13 -19.29 2.81
N GLY A 64 29.25 -18.66 1.63
CA GLY A 64 29.11 -19.34 0.35
C GLY A 64 27.71 -19.88 0.02
N LYS A 65 26.70 -19.59 0.85
CA LYS A 65 25.28 -19.81 0.51
C LYS A 65 24.69 -18.53 -0.09
N ALA A 66 24.30 -18.63 -1.36
CA ALA A 66 23.48 -17.61 -2.01
C ALA A 66 22.09 -17.59 -1.34
N VAL A 67 21.80 -16.53 -0.59
CA VAL A 67 20.43 -16.23 -0.17
C VAL A 67 19.87 -15.27 -1.21
N ALA A 68 19.08 -15.79 -2.14
CA ALA A 68 18.33 -14.97 -3.08
C ALA A 68 17.25 -14.21 -2.29
N VAL A 69 17.46 -12.91 -2.06
CA VAL A 69 16.37 -12.03 -1.62
C VAL A 69 15.59 -11.66 -2.87
N SER A 70 14.67 -12.54 -3.24
CA SER A 70 13.72 -12.29 -4.32
C SER A 70 12.81 -11.13 -3.92
N ALA A 71 12.88 -10.02 -4.65
CA ALA A 71 11.89 -8.94 -4.58
C ALA A 71 10.53 -9.34 -5.21
N THR A 72 10.38 -10.60 -5.65
CA THR A 72 9.20 -11.10 -6.39
C THR A 72 8.44 -12.23 -5.68
N SER A 73 8.87 -12.68 -4.50
CA SER A 73 8.05 -13.58 -3.68
C SER A 73 7.01 -12.80 -2.89
N ASP A 74 5.78 -13.31 -2.84
CA ASP A 74 4.76 -12.76 -1.95
C ASP A 74 5.28 -12.69 -0.51
N PRO A 75 4.99 -11.62 0.24
CA PRO A 75 5.41 -11.49 1.63
C PRO A 75 4.99 -12.68 2.50
N GLU A 76 5.88 -13.12 3.38
CA GLU A 76 5.58 -14.16 4.36
C GLU A 76 4.54 -13.72 5.39
N TYR A 77 4.47 -12.42 5.68
CA TYR A 77 3.52 -11.78 6.59
C TYR A 77 3.45 -10.28 6.30
N TYR A 78 2.52 -9.58 6.97
CA TYR A 78 2.26 -8.17 6.75
C TYR A 78 2.29 -7.37 8.05
N PHE A 79 2.88 -6.18 7.99
CA PHE A 79 2.57 -5.09 8.90
C PHE A 79 1.25 -4.46 8.45
N VAL A 80 0.24 -4.51 9.31
CA VAL A 80 -1.11 -4.04 9.02
C VAL A 80 -1.21 -2.56 9.36
N VAL A 81 -1.59 -1.73 8.39
CA VAL A 81 -1.83 -0.29 8.57
C VAL A 81 -3.29 0.01 8.24
N VAL A 82 -4.03 0.46 9.25
CA VAL A 82 -5.45 0.79 9.11
C VAL A 82 -5.58 2.26 8.73
N LEU A 83 -6.45 2.57 7.76
CA LEU A 83 -6.78 3.93 7.34
C LEU A 83 -8.25 4.17 7.65
N ALA A 84 -8.54 5.16 8.50
CA ALA A 84 -9.90 5.45 8.92
C ALA A 84 -10.15 6.95 9.10
N GLY A 85 -11.42 7.35 9.04
CA GLY A 85 -11.86 8.73 9.14
C GLY A 85 -12.75 9.14 7.97
N GLN A 86 -12.56 10.35 7.46
CA GLN A 86 -13.40 10.89 6.37
C GLN A 86 -12.60 11.22 5.10
N SER A 87 -13.06 12.21 4.31
CA SER A 87 -12.57 12.53 2.96
C SER A 87 -11.05 12.73 2.91
N ASN A 88 -10.48 13.51 3.83
CA ASN A 88 -9.04 13.75 3.87
C ASN A 88 -8.22 12.54 4.34
N GLY A 89 -8.87 11.50 4.87
CA GLY A 89 -8.25 10.20 5.16
C GLY A 89 -8.20 9.25 3.97
N MET A 90 -8.76 9.63 2.81
CA MET A 90 -8.91 8.76 1.64
C MET A 90 -8.69 9.50 0.33
N SER A 91 -9.06 8.86 -0.79
CA SER A 91 -8.84 9.37 -2.13
C SER A 91 -9.76 10.56 -2.47
N TYR A 92 -9.42 11.76 -2.01
CA TYR A 92 -10.07 13.02 -2.39
C TYR A 92 -9.14 13.96 -3.16
N GLY A 93 -7.89 13.57 -3.43
CA GLY A 93 -7.00 14.32 -4.31
C GLY A 93 -7.50 14.28 -5.75
N GLU A 94 -7.87 15.44 -6.29
CA GLU A 94 -8.45 15.57 -7.63
C GLU A 94 -7.41 15.64 -8.76
N GLY A 95 -6.12 15.70 -8.42
CA GLY A 95 -5.03 15.70 -9.39
C GLY A 95 -4.99 14.41 -10.21
N LEU A 96 -4.40 14.49 -11.42
CA LEU A 96 -4.25 13.35 -12.32
C LEU A 96 -3.40 12.25 -11.64
N PRO A 97 -3.90 11.00 -11.53
CA PRO A 97 -3.10 9.88 -11.04
C PRO A 97 -1.90 9.57 -11.96
N LEU A 98 -0.79 9.16 -11.36
CA LEU A 98 0.49 8.89 -12.01
C LEU A 98 0.96 7.44 -11.77
N PRO A 99 0.21 6.42 -12.28
CA PRO A 99 0.44 5.00 -11.99
C PRO A 99 1.74 4.43 -12.58
N GLU A 100 2.40 5.16 -13.48
CA GLU A 100 3.73 4.78 -13.98
C GLU A 100 4.87 5.26 -13.04
N THR A 101 4.59 6.25 -12.18
CA THR A 101 5.59 6.89 -11.30
C THR A 101 5.19 6.88 -9.82
N TYR A 102 4.74 8.00 -9.27
CA TYR A 102 4.50 8.17 -7.83
C TYR A 102 3.39 7.27 -7.30
N ASP A 103 2.37 7.00 -8.12
CA ASP A 103 1.20 6.21 -7.76
C ASP A 103 1.33 4.74 -8.17
N ARG A 104 2.48 4.34 -8.71
CA ARG A 104 2.73 2.97 -9.17
C ARG A 104 2.52 1.95 -8.05
N PRO A 105 1.72 0.90 -8.23
CA PRO A 105 1.59 -0.17 -7.24
C PRO A 105 2.95 -0.81 -6.90
N GLU A 106 3.07 -1.31 -5.68
CA GLU A 106 4.27 -1.95 -5.16
C GLU A 106 3.95 -3.42 -4.80
N PRO A 107 4.68 -4.43 -5.33
CA PRO A 107 4.41 -5.84 -5.07
C PRO A 107 4.21 -6.21 -3.59
N ARG A 108 4.97 -5.61 -2.67
CA ARG A 108 4.89 -5.89 -1.22
C ARG A 108 3.83 -5.07 -0.47
N ILE A 109 3.10 -4.18 -1.15
CA ILE A 109 2.03 -3.37 -0.56
C ILE A 109 0.69 -3.84 -1.12
N LYS A 110 -0.14 -4.35 -0.22
CA LYS A 110 -1.48 -4.87 -0.53
C LYS A 110 -2.55 -4.09 0.24
N GLN A 111 -3.81 -4.31 -0.10
CA GLN A 111 -4.97 -3.82 0.64
C GLN A 111 -6.03 -4.90 0.79
N LEU A 112 -6.91 -4.76 1.79
CA LEU A 112 -8.14 -5.55 1.86
C LEU A 112 -9.20 -4.99 0.91
N ALA A 113 -9.67 -5.83 -0.01
CA ALA A 113 -10.68 -5.47 -0.99
C ALA A 113 -12.05 -5.17 -0.36
N ARG A 114 -12.78 -4.23 -0.97
CA ARG A 114 -14.23 -4.00 -0.78
C ARG A 114 -15.05 -4.07 -2.06
N ARG A 115 -14.59 -3.42 -3.12
CA ARG A 115 -15.24 -3.40 -4.46
C ARG A 115 -15.38 -4.81 -5.04
N SER A 116 -16.20 -4.95 -6.08
CA SER A 116 -16.37 -6.20 -6.83
C SER A 116 -15.19 -6.53 -7.75
N THR A 117 -14.36 -5.53 -8.08
CA THR A 117 -13.16 -5.68 -8.91
C THR A 117 -11.97 -4.92 -8.30
N VAL A 118 -10.75 -5.39 -8.56
CA VAL A 118 -9.50 -4.80 -8.05
C VAL A 118 -9.31 -3.37 -8.54
N THR A 119 -9.58 -3.14 -9.82
CA THR A 119 -9.64 -1.82 -10.47
C THR A 119 -10.94 -1.72 -11.26
N PRO A 120 -11.39 -0.53 -11.71
CA PRO A 120 -12.53 -0.42 -12.60
C PRO A 120 -12.34 -1.26 -13.88
N GLY A 121 -13.23 -2.24 -14.10
CA GLY A 121 -13.13 -3.18 -15.24
C GLY A 121 -12.02 -4.24 -15.12
N GLY A 122 -11.31 -4.30 -13.99
CA GLY A 122 -10.25 -5.26 -13.73
C GLY A 122 -10.75 -6.61 -13.22
N ALA A 123 -9.80 -7.41 -12.70
CA ALA A 123 -10.09 -8.72 -12.13
C ALA A 123 -11.10 -8.64 -10.97
N ALA A 124 -11.97 -9.65 -10.86
CA ALA A 124 -12.92 -9.74 -9.75
C ALA A 124 -12.20 -9.94 -8.39
N CYS A 125 -12.76 -9.36 -7.34
CA CYS A 125 -12.32 -9.60 -5.97
C CYS A 125 -13.54 -9.65 -5.03
N LYS A 126 -13.37 -10.30 -3.88
CA LYS A 126 -14.38 -10.40 -2.82
C LYS A 126 -13.99 -9.53 -1.64
N TYR A 127 -14.97 -9.21 -0.80
CA TYR A 127 -14.72 -8.48 0.45
C TYR A 127 -13.64 -9.17 1.28
N ASN A 128 -12.62 -8.41 1.69
CA ASN A 128 -11.43 -8.86 2.43
C ASN A 128 -10.48 -9.81 1.68
N ASP A 129 -10.54 -9.90 0.35
CA ASP A 129 -9.43 -10.44 -0.43
C ASP A 129 -8.19 -9.55 -0.31
N ILE A 130 -7.00 -10.15 -0.30
CA ILE A 130 -5.73 -9.41 -0.35
C ILE A 130 -5.45 -9.11 -1.82
N ILE A 131 -5.47 -7.83 -2.18
CA ILE A 131 -5.29 -7.36 -3.55
C ILE A 131 -4.16 -6.31 -3.60
N PRO A 132 -3.58 -6.00 -4.78
CA PRO A 132 -2.64 -4.89 -4.91
C PRO A 132 -3.23 -3.57 -4.38
N ALA A 133 -2.40 -2.77 -3.72
CA ALA A 133 -2.75 -1.40 -3.38
C ALA A 133 -2.33 -0.44 -4.52
N ASP A 134 -3.19 0.51 -4.84
CA ASP A 134 -2.90 1.62 -5.74
C ASP A 134 -3.35 2.96 -5.12
N HIS A 135 -3.40 4.03 -5.90
CA HIS A 135 -3.75 5.38 -5.43
C HIS A 135 -5.21 5.55 -5.00
N CYS A 136 -6.10 4.63 -5.37
CA CYS A 136 -7.54 4.72 -5.12
C CYS A 136 -8.03 3.48 -4.34
N LEU A 137 -7.81 3.52 -3.01
CA LEU A 137 -8.03 2.38 -2.12
C LEU A 137 -9.51 2.03 -1.93
N HIS A 138 -9.77 0.81 -1.46
CA HIS A 138 -11.10 0.23 -1.26
C HIS A 138 -11.76 0.68 0.06
N ASP A 139 -11.81 2.00 0.28
CA ASP A 139 -12.53 2.64 1.39
C ASP A 139 -14.05 2.38 1.32
N VAL A 140 -14.82 2.77 2.35
CA VAL A 140 -16.28 2.56 2.39
C VAL A 140 -16.98 3.27 1.23
N GLN A 141 -16.45 4.43 0.83
CA GLN A 141 -16.90 5.17 -0.34
C GLN A 141 -16.00 4.88 -1.54
N ASP A 142 -16.60 4.47 -2.66
CA ASP A 142 -15.87 4.18 -3.89
C ASP A 142 -15.63 5.46 -4.70
N MET A 143 -14.37 5.91 -4.73
CA MET A 143 -13.94 7.11 -5.47
C MET A 143 -13.38 6.79 -6.86
N SER A 144 -13.36 5.52 -7.26
CA SER A 144 -12.64 5.06 -8.45
C SER A 144 -13.28 5.43 -9.78
N ARG A 145 -14.51 5.94 -9.74
CA ARG A 145 -15.26 6.40 -10.92
C ARG A 145 -15.19 7.92 -11.11
N LEU A 146 -14.57 8.64 -10.18
CA LEU A 146 -14.45 10.09 -10.22
C LEU A 146 -13.13 10.48 -10.90
N ASN A 147 -13.11 10.39 -12.22
CA ASN A 147 -11.90 10.56 -13.02
C ASN A 147 -11.56 12.03 -13.25
N HIS A 148 -10.26 12.35 -13.23
CA HIS A 148 -9.77 13.64 -13.72
C HIS A 148 -10.13 13.84 -15.21
N PRO A 149 -10.49 15.05 -15.69
CA PRO A 149 -10.90 15.29 -17.08
C PRO A 149 -9.87 14.94 -18.16
N LYS A 150 -8.59 14.83 -17.78
CA LYS A 150 -7.48 14.45 -18.67
C LYS A 150 -6.96 13.02 -18.42
N ALA A 151 -7.70 12.19 -17.70
CA ALA A 151 -7.31 10.83 -17.41
C ALA A 151 -7.31 9.95 -18.67
N ASP A 152 -6.24 9.19 -18.87
CA ASP A 152 -6.21 8.07 -19.79
C ASP A 152 -6.47 6.77 -19.01
N LEU A 153 -7.70 6.26 -19.09
CA LEU A 153 -8.11 5.06 -18.36
C LEU A 153 -7.38 3.80 -18.83
N SER A 154 -6.89 3.78 -20.08
CA SER A 154 -6.09 2.65 -20.59
C SER A 154 -4.74 2.52 -19.86
N LYS A 155 -4.28 3.60 -19.22
CA LYS A 155 -3.07 3.66 -18.40
C LYS A 155 -3.34 3.48 -16.91
N GLY A 156 -4.57 3.16 -16.52
CA GLY A 156 -4.94 3.02 -15.10
C GLY A 156 -5.08 4.34 -14.36
N GLN A 157 -5.23 5.48 -15.04
CA GLN A 157 -5.41 6.80 -14.42
C GLN A 157 -6.85 7.05 -13.92
N TYR A 158 -7.46 6.05 -13.29
CA TYR A 158 -8.85 6.12 -12.84
C TYR A 158 -8.98 6.80 -11.47
N GLY A 159 -10.14 7.36 -11.19
CA GLY A 159 -10.51 7.92 -9.89
C GLY A 159 -9.67 9.10 -9.42
N THR A 160 -9.74 9.32 -8.11
CA THR A 160 -8.98 10.30 -7.34
C THR A 160 -7.83 9.64 -6.57
N VAL A 161 -6.94 10.44 -6.00
CA VAL A 161 -5.71 10.01 -5.32
C VAL A 161 -5.82 10.15 -3.81
N GLY A 162 -5.41 9.14 -3.06
CA GLY A 162 -5.32 9.14 -1.60
C GLY A 162 -3.92 8.76 -1.13
N GLN A 163 -3.55 9.19 0.08
CA GLN A 163 -2.20 9.08 0.64
C GLN A 163 -1.81 7.70 1.16
N GLY A 164 -2.75 6.75 1.27
CA GLY A 164 -2.52 5.46 1.91
C GLY A 164 -1.39 4.64 1.27
N LEU A 165 -1.35 4.61 -0.07
CA LEU A 165 -0.25 3.97 -0.82
C LEU A 165 1.10 4.64 -0.51
N HIS A 166 1.14 5.97 -0.49
CA HIS A 166 2.37 6.72 -0.29
C HIS A 166 2.90 6.60 1.14
N ILE A 167 2.01 6.52 2.14
CA ILE A 167 2.37 6.18 3.52
C ILE A 167 3.04 4.80 3.53
N ALA A 168 2.40 3.77 2.94
CA ALA A 168 2.96 2.43 2.91
C ALA A 168 4.32 2.38 2.18
N LYS A 169 4.46 3.04 1.02
CA LYS A 169 5.74 3.13 0.29
C LYS A 169 6.86 3.75 1.14
N LYS A 170 6.54 4.74 1.97
CA LYS A 170 7.53 5.37 2.87
C LYS A 170 7.88 4.50 4.07
N LEU A 171 6.97 3.63 4.51
CA LEU A 171 7.21 2.68 5.60
C LEU A 171 7.96 1.42 5.14
N LEU A 172 7.76 0.99 3.90
CA LEU A 172 8.29 -0.28 3.37
C LEU A 172 9.82 -0.47 3.54
N PRO A 173 10.68 0.56 3.39
CA PRO A 173 12.12 0.41 3.62
C PRO A 173 12.51 0.12 5.07
N PHE A 174 11.60 0.30 6.03
CA PHE A 174 11.86 0.14 7.46
C PHE A 174 11.35 -1.19 8.03
N ILE A 175 10.77 -2.06 7.18
CA ILE A 175 10.30 -3.39 7.59
C ILE A 175 11.18 -4.50 6.97
N PRO A 176 11.22 -5.71 7.56
CA PRO A 176 11.98 -6.84 7.03
C PRO A 176 11.65 -7.16 5.56
N ALA A 177 12.65 -7.60 4.80
CA ALA A 177 12.50 -7.88 3.36
C ALA A 177 11.46 -8.96 3.04
N ASN A 178 11.27 -9.94 3.93
CA ASN A 178 10.25 -10.99 3.80
C ASN A 178 8.85 -10.53 4.24
N ALA A 179 8.69 -9.31 4.74
CA ALA A 179 7.42 -8.74 5.16
C ALA A 179 6.87 -7.75 4.13
N GLY A 180 5.54 -7.57 4.13
CA GLY A 180 4.83 -6.57 3.33
C GLY A 180 4.04 -5.60 4.19
N ILE A 181 3.33 -4.68 3.56
CA ILE A 181 2.35 -3.82 4.22
C ILE A 181 0.95 -4.18 3.72
N LEU A 182 0.04 -4.44 4.64
CA LEU A 182 -1.37 -4.68 4.33
C LEU A 182 -2.19 -3.48 4.80
N LEU A 183 -2.67 -2.69 3.85
CA LEU A 183 -3.56 -1.57 4.09
C LEU A 183 -4.98 -2.05 4.37
N VAL A 184 -5.63 -1.45 5.37
CA VAL A 184 -7.02 -1.71 5.71
C VAL A 184 -7.81 -0.40 5.56
N PRO A 185 -8.30 -0.08 4.34
CA PRO A 185 -9.04 1.14 4.06
C PRO A 185 -10.48 1.04 4.59
N CYS A 186 -10.86 1.99 5.44
CA CYS A 186 -12.14 2.07 6.17
C CYS A 186 -12.68 3.51 6.24
N CYS A 187 -12.17 4.43 5.44
CA CYS A 187 -12.61 5.83 5.44
C CYS A 187 -13.97 6.00 4.76
N ARG A 188 -14.66 7.09 5.10
CA ARG A 188 -15.91 7.49 4.45
C ARG A 188 -16.04 9.01 4.40
N GLY A 189 -16.05 9.61 3.21
CA GLY A 189 -16.24 11.05 3.04
C GLY A 189 -17.52 11.57 3.72
N GLY A 190 -17.46 12.76 4.32
CA GLY A 190 -18.61 13.36 5.01
C GLY A 190 -19.11 12.58 6.24
N SER A 191 -18.30 11.65 6.77
CA SER A 191 -18.63 10.96 8.01
C SER A 191 -18.26 11.78 9.25
N ALA A 192 -19.08 11.65 10.28
CA ALA A 192 -18.92 12.39 11.54
C ALA A 192 -19.32 11.54 12.73
N PHE A 193 -18.91 11.96 13.93
CA PHE A 193 -19.39 11.39 15.19
C PHE A 193 -20.79 11.94 15.54
N THR A 194 -21.00 13.23 15.30
CA THR A 194 -22.12 13.99 15.85
C THR A 194 -23.24 14.27 14.85
N THR A 195 -23.03 13.96 13.57
CA THR A 195 -24.06 14.00 12.51
C THR A 195 -23.90 12.81 11.55
N GLY A 196 -24.82 12.68 10.57
CA GLY A 196 -24.81 11.60 9.58
C GLY A 196 -25.72 10.42 9.94
N ALA A 197 -25.97 9.59 8.93
CA ALA A 197 -26.81 8.40 9.01
C ALA A 197 -25.98 7.20 9.51
N ASP A 198 -26.61 6.33 10.30
CA ASP A 198 -25.94 5.11 10.78
C ASP A 198 -25.58 4.19 9.62
N GLY A 199 -26.47 4.03 8.64
CA GLY A 199 -26.33 3.04 7.56
C GLY A 199 -26.54 1.61 8.06
N THR A 200 -25.93 0.63 7.39
CA THR A 200 -26.02 -0.78 7.74
C THR A 200 -24.65 -1.46 7.67
N TYR A 201 -24.53 -2.60 8.36
CA TYR A 201 -23.34 -3.44 8.33
C TYR A 201 -23.72 -4.87 7.94
N SER A 202 -22.87 -5.53 7.16
CA SER A 202 -22.97 -6.94 6.80
C SER A 202 -21.60 -7.60 6.88
N ASP A 203 -21.51 -8.82 7.40
CA ASP A 203 -20.25 -9.59 7.43
C ASP A 203 -19.72 -9.88 6.00
N ALA A 204 -20.60 -9.88 5.00
CA ALA A 204 -20.25 -10.21 3.62
C ALA A 204 -19.72 -9.01 2.80
N SER A 205 -20.04 -7.78 3.19
CA SER A 205 -19.72 -6.57 2.40
C SER A 205 -19.27 -5.35 3.22
N GLY A 206 -19.28 -5.46 4.54
CA GLY A 206 -18.92 -4.37 5.45
C GLY A 206 -20.01 -3.31 5.62
N ALA A 207 -19.57 -2.11 5.99
CA ALA A 207 -20.44 -0.93 6.06
C ALA A 207 -21.01 -0.55 4.68
N SER A 208 -22.29 -0.17 4.65
CA SER A 208 -22.94 0.38 3.46
C SER A 208 -22.44 1.78 3.13
N GLU A 209 -22.53 2.16 1.85
CA GLU A 209 -22.09 3.48 1.36
C GLU A 209 -22.79 4.66 2.08
N ASN A 210 -24.03 4.50 2.52
CA ASN A 210 -24.77 5.52 3.27
C ASN A 210 -24.44 5.57 4.78
N SER A 211 -23.50 4.75 5.26
CA SER A 211 -23.02 4.81 6.65
C SER A 211 -22.14 6.04 6.84
N THR A 212 -22.63 7.13 7.40
CA THR A 212 -21.87 8.38 7.61
C THR A 212 -21.73 8.75 9.09
N ARG A 213 -22.04 7.81 10.00
CA ARG A 213 -21.90 7.98 11.45
C ARG A 213 -20.78 7.11 12.02
N TRP A 214 -19.76 7.75 12.59
CA TRP A 214 -18.79 7.11 13.49
C TRP A 214 -19.34 7.01 14.90
N GLY A 215 -18.84 6.05 15.66
CA GLY A 215 -19.20 5.82 17.05
C GLY A 215 -19.19 4.34 17.39
N VAL A 216 -19.12 4.03 18.68
CA VAL A 216 -19.20 2.64 19.17
C VAL A 216 -20.48 1.97 18.65
N ASP A 217 -20.35 0.72 18.23
CA ASP A 217 -21.42 -0.13 17.66
C ASP A 217 -22.06 0.37 16.35
N LYS A 218 -21.61 1.49 15.79
CA LYS A 218 -22.05 1.99 14.48
C LYS A 218 -21.48 1.15 13.34
N PRO A 219 -22.15 1.09 12.17
CA PRO A 219 -21.65 0.32 11.02
C PRO A 219 -20.21 0.63 10.61
N LEU A 220 -19.80 1.91 10.62
CA LEU A 220 -18.40 2.28 10.33
C LEU A 220 -17.42 1.72 11.36
N TYR A 221 -17.79 1.68 12.65
CA TYR A 221 -16.96 1.05 13.67
C TYR A 221 -16.89 -0.47 13.50
N LYS A 222 -18.02 -1.13 13.24
CA LYS A 222 -18.07 -2.57 12.97
C LYS A 222 -17.21 -2.96 11.77
N ASP A 223 -17.22 -2.13 10.72
CA ASP A 223 -16.37 -2.30 9.54
C ASP A 223 -14.87 -2.10 9.88
N LEU A 224 -14.53 -1.05 10.62
CA LEU A 224 -13.17 -0.78 11.11
C LEU A 224 -12.60 -1.96 11.90
N ILE A 225 -13.29 -2.41 12.95
CA ILE A 225 -12.80 -3.51 13.80
C ILE A 225 -12.82 -4.85 13.06
N GLY A 226 -13.89 -5.13 12.30
CA GLY A 226 -14.05 -6.38 11.55
C GLY A 226 -12.97 -6.55 10.50
N ARG A 227 -12.65 -5.51 9.73
CA ARG A 227 -11.59 -5.56 8.70
C ARG A 227 -10.19 -5.60 9.30
N THR A 228 -9.97 -4.91 10.42
CA THR A 228 -8.69 -5.00 11.16
C THR A 228 -8.46 -6.43 11.65
N LYS A 229 -9.46 -7.05 12.29
CA LYS A 229 -9.40 -8.46 12.70
C LYS A 229 -9.23 -9.39 11.51
N ALA A 230 -9.92 -9.15 10.40
CA ALA A 230 -9.76 -9.94 9.19
C ALA A 230 -8.31 -9.90 8.67
N ALA A 231 -7.69 -8.72 8.62
CA ALA A 231 -6.30 -8.54 8.20
C ALA A 231 -5.33 -9.33 9.11
N LEU A 232 -5.49 -9.22 10.43
CA LEU A 232 -4.64 -9.92 11.39
C LEU A 232 -4.85 -11.45 11.33
N LYS A 233 -6.08 -11.93 11.13
CA LYS A 233 -6.38 -13.37 11.01
C LYS A 233 -5.86 -14.02 9.72
N LYS A 234 -5.54 -13.25 8.68
CA LYS A 234 -5.00 -13.82 7.42
C LYS A 234 -3.68 -14.57 7.64
N ASN A 235 -2.88 -14.15 8.63
CA ASN A 235 -1.62 -14.79 8.96
C ASN A 235 -1.26 -14.49 10.42
N PRO A 236 -0.95 -15.50 11.25
CA PRO A 236 -0.63 -15.29 12.68
C PRO A 236 0.63 -14.46 12.94
N LYS A 237 1.49 -14.25 11.93
CA LYS A 237 2.65 -13.34 12.00
C LYS A 237 2.30 -11.89 11.66
N ASN A 238 1.07 -11.59 11.23
CA ASN A 238 0.68 -10.22 10.95
C ASN A 238 0.67 -9.39 12.23
N VAL A 239 1.14 -8.15 12.13
CA VAL A 239 1.24 -7.24 13.28
C VAL A 239 0.46 -5.97 12.97
N LEU A 240 -0.43 -5.55 13.86
CA LEU A 240 -1.04 -4.22 13.76
C LEU A 240 0.04 -3.17 14.01
N PHE A 241 0.39 -2.42 12.97
CA PHE A 241 1.49 -1.47 13.03
C PHE A 241 1.02 -0.05 13.38
N ALA A 242 -0.05 0.41 12.75
CA ALA A 242 -0.62 1.73 13.01
C ALA A 242 -2.09 1.83 12.59
N VAL A 243 -2.79 2.79 13.19
CA VAL A 243 -4.06 3.33 12.70
C VAL A 243 -3.83 4.77 12.31
N VAL A 244 -4.00 5.10 11.03
CA VAL A 244 -3.97 6.47 10.51
C VAL A 244 -5.40 7.00 10.53
N TRP A 245 -5.65 7.96 11.43
CA TRP A 245 -6.97 8.56 11.63
C TRP A 245 -6.99 10.01 11.16
N MET A 246 -7.86 10.33 10.20
CA MET A 246 -8.05 11.71 9.70
C MET A 246 -9.54 12.02 9.59
N GLN A 247 -10.07 12.70 10.61
CA GLN A 247 -11.49 13.04 10.71
C GLN A 247 -11.74 14.22 11.64
N GLY A 248 -12.80 14.97 11.38
CA GLY A 248 -13.37 15.96 12.29
C GLY A 248 -14.14 17.08 11.58
N GLU A 249 -13.97 17.22 10.27
CA GLU A 249 -14.48 18.36 9.51
C GLU A 249 -16.00 18.46 9.54
N PHE A 250 -16.71 17.33 9.49
CA PHE A 250 -18.18 17.33 9.52
C PHE A 250 -18.78 17.39 10.93
N ASP A 251 -17.98 17.19 11.98
CA ASP A 251 -18.43 17.38 13.35
C ASP A 251 -18.66 18.86 13.69
N PHE A 252 -18.00 19.79 12.99
CA PHE A 252 -18.25 21.23 13.10
C PHE A 252 -19.70 21.62 12.79
N GLY A 253 -20.36 20.88 11.90
CA GLY A 253 -21.78 21.09 11.55
C GLY A 253 -22.77 20.41 12.50
N GLY A 254 -22.29 19.64 13.48
CA GLY A 254 -23.11 18.89 14.43
C GLY A 254 -23.06 19.45 15.84
N THR A 255 -22.59 18.63 16.80
CA THR A 255 -22.35 19.05 18.20
C THR A 255 -20.86 18.91 18.54
N PRO A 256 -20.00 19.83 18.07
CA PRO A 256 -18.54 19.65 18.08
C PRO A 256 -17.96 19.36 19.47
N VAL A 257 -18.61 19.88 20.51
CA VAL A 257 -18.27 19.65 21.92
C VAL A 257 -18.25 18.17 22.32
N ASN A 258 -18.99 17.32 21.61
CA ASN A 258 -19.07 15.89 21.88
C ASN A 258 -18.01 15.07 21.13
N HIS A 259 -17.31 15.65 20.15
CA HIS A 259 -16.36 14.93 19.28
C HIS A 259 -15.27 14.22 20.09
N ALA A 260 -14.60 14.94 21.00
CA ALA A 260 -13.48 14.39 21.76
C ALA A 260 -13.89 13.18 22.62
N ALA A 261 -15.04 13.26 23.28
CA ALA A 261 -15.57 12.16 24.09
C ALA A 261 -15.95 10.94 23.24
N GLN A 262 -16.57 11.16 22.09
CA GLN A 262 -16.98 10.07 21.18
C GLN A 262 -15.79 9.41 20.48
N PHE A 263 -14.77 10.20 20.10
CA PHE A 263 -13.52 9.68 19.58
C PHE A 263 -12.78 8.85 20.64
N GLY A 264 -12.66 9.36 21.87
CA GLY A 264 -12.06 8.63 22.99
C GLY A 264 -12.73 7.27 23.22
N ALA A 265 -14.07 7.25 23.28
CA ALA A 265 -14.84 6.02 23.44
C ALA A 265 -14.60 5.02 22.28
N LEU A 266 -14.49 5.51 21.03
CA LEU A 266 -14.19 4.66 19.88
C LEU A 266 -12.79 4.04 19.97
N VAL A 267 -11.79 4.82 20.38
CA VAL A 267 -10.40 4.33 20.53
C VAL A 267 -10.30 3.30 21.64
N ASP A 268 -10.92 3.56 22.80
CA ASP A 268 -10.92 2.63 23.94
C ASP A 268 -11.61 1.31 23.56
N LYS A 269 -12.75 1.39 22.89
CA LYS A 269 -13.46 0.20 22.40
C LYS A 269 -12.64 -0.57 21.36
N PHE A 270 -12.00 0.12 20.41
CA PHE A 270 -11.16 -0.52 19.40
C PHE A 270 -9.99 -1.29 20.01
N ARG A 271 -9.31 -0.68 21.00
CA ARG A 271 -8.22 -1.35 21.73
C ARG A 271 -8.72 -2.56 22.52
N ALA A 272 -9.83 -2.41 23.24
CA ALA A 272 -10.44 -3.50 24.00
C ALA A 272 -10.83 -4.67 23.09
N ASP A 273 -11.43 -4.38 21.94
CA ASP A 273 -11.87 -5.39 20.99
C ASP A 273 -10.73 -6.11 20.28
N LEU A 274 -9.49 -5.62 20.33
CA LEU A 274 -8.32 -6.29 19.73
C LEU A 274 -7.50 -7.11 20.72
N THR A 275 -7.89 -7.16 22.00
CA THR A 275 -7.14 -7.89 23.04
C THR A 275 -7.02 -9.40 22.76
N ASP A 276 -7.96 -9.98 22.01
CA ASP A 276 -7.94 -11.38 21.57
C ASP A 276 -7.04 -11.64 20.35
N MET A 277 -6.48 -10.58 19.76
CA MET A 277 -5.65 -10.63 18.56
C MET A 277 -4.16 -10.38 18.83
N ALA A 278 -3.80 -10.01 20.07
CA ALA A 278 -2.45 -9.67 20.51
C ALA A 278 -1.67 -10.90 20.98
#